data_AF-E6LPV7-F1
#
_entry.id   AF-E6LPV7-F1
#
_cell.length_a   1.000
_cell.length_b   1.000
_cell.length_c   1.000
_cell.angle_alpha   90.00
_cell.angle_beta   90.00
_cell.angle_gamma   90.00
#
_symmetry.space_group_name_H-M   'P 1'
#
loop_
_entity.id
_entity.type
_entity.pdbx_description
1 polymer ?
#
loop_
_entity_poly.entity_id
_entity_poly.type
_entity_poly.pdbx_seq_one_letter_code
_entity_poly.pdbx_strand_id
1 'polypeptide(L)'
;MKFIHTGDIHYGMKPDSNKPWGKERADAVKASLQKIIEVAKKKEVDLLLIAGDLFHSQPFSRDLKEVNFLFSTIPDTKVVIIAGNHDCLRENNNILTFPWAKNVVYLSTPTISSVYFPDINTEIYGFSYHDREVKENIVSGLSIRENDRVKILLLHGGDATHLPFDKNELNKISSSYIALGHIHKHEVLFDRHMAYCGSPEPLDMTETGDHGIYYGEIDNETRVMKEFEFIKISNTSYISLTINVTPETTNSELHTSLTETINKKGKQNIYRFKIKGLRDPDVEFDLESLSSTLRIAEIIDDSEPKYDFAKLFAEHPSDMIGFFIRELDRPNMSKLDKKALYYGINALLRTTDEGGRT
;
A
#
# COMPACT_ATOMS: atom_id res chain seq x y z
N MET A 1 -0.62 19.08 -23.73
CA MET A 1 -0.86 19.32 -22.30
C MET A 1 -0.12 18.26 -21.50
N LYS A 2 0.69 18.67 -20.53
CA LYS A 2 1.45 17.80 -19.60
C LYS A 2 0.72 17.73 -18.26
N PHE A 3 0.61 16.53 -17.70
CA PHE A 3 -0.05 16.35 -16.41
C PHE A 3 0.70 15.41 -15.48
N ILE A 4 0.41 15.55 -14.19
CA ILE A 4 0.65 14.54 -13.17
C ILE A 4 -0.70 13.98 -12.71
N HIS A 5 -0.76 12.66 -12.58
CA HIS A 5 -1.86 11.95 -11.94
C HIS A 5 -1.35 11.30 -10.64
N THR A 6 -1.95 11.73 -9.53
CA THR A 6 -1.73 11.20 -8.18
C THR A 6 -3.07 11.06 -7.45
N GLY A 7 -3.06 10.41 -6.30
CA GLY A 7 -4.18 10.21 -5.39
C GLY A 7 -3.66 9.46 -4.17
N ASP A 8 -4.54 9.12 -3.23
CA ASP A 8 -4.22 8.22 -2.11
C ASP A 8 -2.95 8.64 -1.36
N ILE A 9 -2.75 9.95 -1.19
CA ILE A 9 -1.59 10.53 -0.49
C ILE A 9 -1.74 10.29 1.01
N HIS A 10 -2.96 10.34 1.51
CA HIS A 10 -3.29 10.21 2.94
C HIS A 10 -2.44 11.12 3.83
N TYR A 11 -2.36 12.41 3.46
CA TYR A 11 -1.68 13.42 4.26
C TYR A 11 -2.18 13.39 5.72
N GLY A 12 -1.25 13.20 6.66
CA GLY A 12 -1.55 13.03 8.10
C GLY A 12 -1.54 11.59 8.61
N MET A 13 -1.46 10.57 7.73
CA MET A 13 -1.28 9.18 8.11
C MET A 13 0.03 8.96 8.89
N LYS A 14 0.03 7.97 9.79
CA LYS A 14 1.20 7.60 10.61
C LYS A 14 1.44 6.10 10.53
N PRO A 15 2.01 5.61 9.40
CA PRO A 15 2.34 4.19 9.26
C PRO A 15 3.30 3.76 10.38
N ASP A 16 3.15 2.52 10.84
CA ASP A 16 4.03 1.91 11.85
C ASP A 16 4.21 2.77 13.13
N SER A 17 3.15 3.45 13.58
CA SER A 17 3.21 4.38 14.72
C SER A 17 3.75 3.79 16.03
N ASN A 18 3.70 2.46 16.17
CA ASN A 18 4.24 1.71 17.31
C ASN A 18 5.69 1.22 17.10
N LYS A 19 6.33 1.51 15.96
CA LYS A 19 7.70 1.11 15.63
C LYS A 19 8.68 2.29 15.77
N PRO A 20 9.98 2.03 15.97
CA PRO A 20 11.00 3.08 16.08
C PRO A 20 11.07 4.05 14.88
N TRP A 21 10.72 3.58 13.68
CA TRP A 21 10.69 4.37 12.45
C TRP A 21 9.32 5.02 12.15
N GLY A 22 8.30 4.86 13.00
CA GLY A 22 6.95 5.35 12.72
C GLY A 22 6.88 6.86 12.46
N LYS A 23 7.70 7.65 13.17
CA LYS A 23 7.83 9.09 12.93
C LYS A 23 8.38 9.39 11.53
N GLU A 24 9.47 8.70 11.15
CA GLU A 24 10.08 8.82 9.81
C GLU A 24 9.05 8.51 8.72
N ARG A 25 8.21 7.50 8.92
CA ARG A 25 7.15 7.12 7.96
C ARG A 25 6.05 8.17 7.85
N ALA A 26 5.60 8.72 8.97
CA ALA A 26 4.64 9.83 8.97
C ALA A 26 5.20 11.07 8.24
N ASP A 27 6.48 11.37 8.43
CA ASP A 27 7.16 12.47 7.75
C ASP A 27 7.34 12.17 6.26
N ALA A 28 7.63 10.92 5.87
CA ALA A 28 7.72 10.49 4.48
C ALA A 28 6.39 10.65 3.72
N VAL A 29 5.26 10.27 4.34
CA VAL A 29 3.91 10.49 3.76
C VAL A 29 3.69 11.97 3.47
N LYS A 30 4.01 12.87 4.39
CA LYS A 30 3.90 14.32 4.16
C LYS A 30 4.85 14.82 3.07
N ALA A 31 6.10 14.35 3.10
CA ALA A 31 7.12 14.71 2.13
C ALA A 31 6.80 14.21 0.72
N SER A 32 5.97 13.17 0.56
CA SER A 32 5.54 12.68 -0.75
C SER A 32 4.85 13.76 -1.58
N LEU A 33 3.95 14.54 -0.96
CA LEU A 33 3.30 15.66 -1.63
C LEU A 33 4.32 16.73 -2.03
N GLN A 34 5.29 17.05 -1.16
CA GLN A 34 6.35 18.00 -1.51
C GLN A 34 7.15 17.51 -2.74
N LYS A 35 7.56 16.24 -2.77
CA LYS A 35 8.27 15.64 -3.91
C LYS A 35 7.43 15.69 -5.19
N ILE A 36 6.13 15.42 -5.11
CA ILE A 36 5.21 15.52 -6.26
C ILE A 36 5.20 16.95 -6.82
N ILE A 37 5.16 17.97 -5.94
CA ILE A 37 5.21 19.37 -6.34
C ILE A 37 6.57 19.75 -6.94
N GLU A 38 7.66 19.18 -6.43
CA GLU A 38 9.00 19.35 -7.04
C GLU A 38 9.08 18.72 -8.44
N VAL A 39 8.47 17.55 -8.64
CA VAL A 39 8.35 16.93 -9.97
C VAL A 39 7.51 17.80 -10.89
N ALA A 40 6.37 18.32 -10.41
CA ALA A 40 5.49 19.22 -11.17
C ALA A 40 6.25 20.45 -11.68
N LYS A 41 7.05 21.08 -10.81
CA LYS A 41 7.93 22.20 -11.17
C LYS A 41 8.97 21.80 -12.21
N LYS A 42 9.69 20.71 -11.96
CA LYS A 42 10.81 20.27 -12.81
C LYS A 42 10.34 19.88 -14.22
N LYS A 43 9.17 19.28 -14.33
CA LYS A 43 8.56 18.84 -15.59
C LYS A 43 7.71 19.94 -16.26
N GLU A 44 7.53 21.08 -15.59
CA GLU A 44 6.69 22.21 -16.03
C GLU A 44 5.30 21.72 -16.45
N VAL A 45 4.61 21.04 -15.53
CA VAL A 45 3.31 20.42 -15.85
C VAL A 45 2.19 21.46 -15.84
N ASP A 46 1.27 21.31 -16.78
CA ASP A 46 0.10 22.18 -16.93
C ASP A 46 -0.99 21.84 -15.90
N LEU A 47 -1.09 20.56 -15.54
CA LEU A 47 -2.19 20.01 -14.75
C LEU A 47 -1.70 19.00 -13.69
N LEU A 48 -2.14 19.16 -12.45
CA LEU A 48 -1.99 18.19 -11.36
C LEU A 48 -3.37 17.65 -10.99
N LEU A 49 -3.59 16.37 -11.24
CA LEU A 49 -4.81 15.63 -10.90
C LEU A 49 -4.62 14.89 -9.58
N ILE A 50 -5.49 15.15 -8.61
CA ILE A 50 -5.54 14.46 -7.31
C ILE A 50 -6.85 13.67 -7.21
N ALA A 51 -6.76 12.37 -7.45
CA ALA A 51 -7.88 11.43 -7.58
C ALA A 51 -8.40 10.91 -6.22
N GLY A 52 -8.63 11.82 -5.27
CA GLY A 52 -9.17 11.47 -3.95
C GLY A 52 -8.10 11.11 -2.93
N ASP A 53 -8.55 11.00 -1.67
CA ASP A 53 -7.74 10.65 -0.50
C ASP A 53 -6.44 11.44 -0.38
N LEU A 54 -6.55 12.76 -0.59
CA LEU A 54 -5.47 13.69 -0.33
C LEU A 54 -5.12 13.69 1.17
N PHE A 55 -6.14 13.60 2.02
CA PHE A 55 -6.00 13.54 3.47
C PHE A 55 -6.42 12.18 4.03
N HIS A 56 -5.70 11.69 5.05
CA HIS A 56 -6.04 10.41 5.69
C HIS A 56 -7.35 10.45 6.49
N SER A 57 -7.69 11.63 6.98
CA SER A 57 -8.88 11.93 7.75
C SER A 57 -9.25 13.39 7.51
N GLN A 58 -10.41 13.82 8.01
CA GLN A 58 -10.84 15.22 7.96
C GLN A 58 -9.71 16.16 8.44
N PRO A 59 -9.22 17.06 7.57
CA PRO A 59 -8.03 17.84 7.88
C PRO A 59 -8.33 18.98 8.85
N PHE A 60 -7.35 19.30 9.69
CA PHE A 60 -7.38 20.53 10.47
C PHE A 60 -7.00 21.73 9.59
N SER A 61 -7.37 22.94 10.03
CA SER A 61 -7.01 24.18 9.31
C SER A 61 -5.50 24.32 9.04
N ARG A 62 -4.66 23.82 9.95
CA ARG A 62 -3.20 23.79 9.75
C ARG A 62 -2.79 22.92 8.55
N ASP A 63 -3.42 21.76 8.38
CA ASP A 63 -3.05 20.81 7.33
C ASP A 63 -3.44 21.38 5.97
N LEU A 64 -4.61 22.01 5.89
CA LEU A 64 -5.07 22.75 4.70
C LEU A 64 -4.11 23.89 4.33
N LYS A 65 -3.63 24.66 5.32
CA LYS A 65 -2.67 25.76 5.08
C LYS A 65 -1.34 25.25 4.52
N GLU A 66 -0.79 24.19 5.08
CA GLU A 66 0.48 23.59 4.61
C GLU A 66 0.34 23.05 3.18
N VAL A 67 -0.72 22.27 2.93
CA VAL A 67 -0.99 21.71 1.59
C VAL A 67 -1.24 22.81 0.57
N ASN A 68 -2.03 23.83 0.91
CA ASN A 68 -2.30 24.95 0.03
C ASN A 68 -1.05 25.81 -0.24
N PHE A 69 -0.15 25.94 0.74
CA PHE A 69 1.12 26.60 0.51
C PHE A 69 1.91 25.87 -0.59
N LEU A 70 2.02 24.54 -0.52
CA LEU A 70 2.69 23.75 -1.56
C LEU A 70 2.06 23.97 -2.94
N PHE A 71 0.73 23.94 -3.06
CA PHE A 71 0.04 24.24 -4.32
C PHE A 71 0.26 25.66 -4.81
N SER A 72 0.33 26.65 -3.91
CA SER A 72 0.59 28.03 -4.31
C SER A 72 2.01 28.26 -4.85
N THR A 73 2.93 27.32 -4.62
CA THR A 73 4.29 27.37 -5.20
C THR A 73 4.37 26.90 -6.66
N ILE A 74 3.26 26.43 -7.25
CA ILE A 74 3.13 26.06 -8.67
C ILE A 74 2.00 26.86 -9.34
N PRO A 75 2.07 28.21 -9.35
CA PRO A 75 0.94 29.06 -9.73
C PRO A 75 0.46 28.87 -11.19
N ASP A 76 1.33 28.40 -12.08
CA ASP A 76 1.01 28.15 -13.49
C ASP A 76 0.40 26.76 -13.73
N THR A 77 0.53 25.83 -12.77
CA THR A 77 -0.07 24.49 -12.83
C THR A 77 -1.47 24.52 -12.24
N LYS A 78 -2.47 24.06 -13.01
CA LYS A 78 -3.84 23.86 -12.50
C LYS A 78 -3.85 22.63 -11.60
N VAL A 79 -4.36 22.76 -10.37
CA VAL A 79 -4.51 21.63 -9.44
C VAL A 79 -5.99 21.30 -9.35
N VAL A 80 -6.39 20.11 -9.79
CA VAL A 80 -7.78 19.63 -9.70
C VAL A 80 -7.86 18.50 -8.69
N ILE A 81 -8.75 18.65 -7.71
CA ILE A 81 -8.91 17.74 -6.59
C ILE A 81 -10.35 17.26 -6.52
N ILE A 82 -10.53 15.95 -6.31
CA ILE A 82 -11.77 15.36 -5.82
C ILE A 82 -11.53 14.79 -4.41
N ALA A 83 -12.57 14.69 -3.59
CA ALA A 83 -12.51 13.98 -2.31
C ALA A 83 -12.79 12.49 -2.50
N GLY A 84 -12.02 11.66 -1.81
CA GLY A 84 -12.23 10.22 -1.69
C GLY A 84 -13.00 9.86 -0.43
N ASN A 85 -13.01 8.57 -0.09
CA ASN A 85 -13.76 8.07 1.06
C ASN A 85 -13.16 8.52 2.41
N HIS A 86 -11.85 8.71 2.51
CA HIS A 86 -11.21 9.14 3.76
C HIS A 86 -11.43 10.63 4.08
N ASP A 87 -11.39 11.47 3.05
CA ASP A 87 -11.54 12.93 3.15
C ASP A 87 -12.89 13.46 2.64
N CYS A 88 -13.91 12.59 2.59
CA CYS A 88 -15.28 12.90 2.16
C CYS A 88 -15.84 14.22 2.72
N LEU A 89 -16.59 14.93 1.87
CA LEU A 89 -17.10 16.28 2.11
C LEU A 89 -18.41 16.27 2.91
N ARG A 90 -18.31 16.03 4.22
CA ARG A 90 -19.46 16.10 5.14
C ARG A 90 -19.87 17.54 5.46
N GLU A 91 -21.07 17.73 6.02
CA GLU A 91 -21.52 19.03 6.51
C GLU A 91 -20.49 19.64 7.50
N ASN A 92 -20.25 20.95 7.38
CA ASN A 92 -19.25 21.70 8.16
C ASN A 92 -17.78 21.26 7.97
N ASN A 93 -17.43 20.69 6.81
CA ASN A 93 -16.04 20.37 6.49
C ASN A 93 -15.22 21.64 6.18
N ASN A 94 -14.05 21.76 6.81
CA ASN A 94 -13.08 22.83 6.56
C ASN A 94 -12.66 22.92 5.08
N ILE A 95 -12.60 21.80 4.34
CA ILE A 95 -12.25 21.76 2.92
C ILE A 95 -13.18 22.64 2.08
N LEU A 96 -14.49 22.60 2.36
CA LEU A 96 -15.52 23.31 1.59
C LEU A 96 -15.46 24.83 1.77
N THR A 97 -14.99 25.29 2.93
CA THR A 97 -14.94 26.73 3.27
C THR A 97 -13.53 27.31 3.17
N PHE A 98 -12.52 26.48 2.91
CA PHE A 98 -11.14 26.90 2.88
C PHE A 98 -10.81 27.71 1.61
N PRO A 99 -10.15 28.87 1.75
CA PRO A 99 -9.78 29.72 0.61
C PRO A 99 -8.52 29.17 -0.08
N TRP A 100 -8.71 28.15 -0.93
CA TRP A 100 -7.64 27.58 -1.74
C TRP A 100 -6.97 28.62 -2.65
N ALA A 101 -5.70 28.37 -3.00
CA ALA A 101 -4.95 29.19 -3.94
C ALA A 101 -5.64 29.23 -5.31
N LYS A 102 -5.42 30.30 -6.08
CA LYS A 102 -6.15 30.57 -7.34
C LYS A 102 -6.01 29.47 -8.40
N ASN A 103 -4.93 28.71 -8.34
CA ASN A 103 -4.65 27.61 -9.27
C ASN A 103 -5.30 26.29 -8.85
N VAL A 104 -5.95 26.23 -7.68
CA VAL A 104 -6.59 25.03 -7.14
C VAL A 104 -8.10 25.07 -7.40
N VAL A 105 -8.62 23.98 -7.96
CA VAL A 105 -10.05 23.74 -8.14
C VAL A 105 -10.41 22.45 -7.45
N TYR A 106 -11.34 22.53 -6.50
CA TYR A 106 -11.91 21.38 -5.80
C TYR A 106 -13.28 21.07 -6.39
N LEU A 107 -13.45 19.91 -7.05
CA LEU A 107 -14.73 19.48 -7.61
C LEU A 107 -15.60 18.88 -6.49
N SER A 108 -16.25 19.73 -5.71
CA SER A 108 -16.89 19.39 -4.44
C SER A 108 -18.29 18.78 -4.52
N THR A 109 -18.85 18.58 -5.71
CA THR A 109 -20.23 18.09 -5.87
C THR A 109 -20.33 16.56 -5.68
N PRO A 110 -21.43 16.04 -5.11
CA PRO A 110 -21.66 14.59 -4.99
C PRO A 110 -22.06 13.93 -6.32
N THR A 111 -22.35 14.73 -7.34
CA THR A 111 -22.65 14.30 -8.71
C THR A 111 -21.55 14.75 -9.65
N ILE A 112 -21.44 14.09 -10.81
CA ILE A 112 -20.48 14.45 -11.85
C ILE A 112 -20.67 15.91 -12.26
N SER A 113 -19.61 16.69 -12.11
CA SER A 113 -19.47 18.06 -12.61
C SER A 113 -18.17 18.18 -13.39
N SER A 114 -17.91 19.35 -13.98
CA SER A 114 -16.66 19.59 -14.69
C SER A 114 -16.09 20.99 -14.47
N VAL A 115 -14.79 21.10 -14.71
CA VAL A 115 -14.07 22.37 -14.85
C VAL A 115 -13.33 22.38 -16.17
N TYR A 116 -13.44 23.48 -16.91
CA TYR A 116 -12.74 23.68 -18.18
C TYR A 116 -11.67 24.76 -18.06
N PHE A 117 -10.46 24.44 -18.52
CA PHE A 117 -9.31 25.35 -18.58
C PHE A 117 -9.00 25.70 -20.04
N PRO A 118 -9.40 26.90 -20.52
CA PRO A 118 -9.22 27.29 -21.92
C PRO A 118 -7.76 27.40 -22.36
N ASP A 119 -6.87 27.79 -21.46
CA ASP A 119 -5.44 27.97 -21.70
C ASP A 119 -4.72 26.66 -22.05
N ILE A 120 -5.25 25.52 -21.60
CA ILE A 120 -4.71 24.19 -21.88
C ILE A 120 -5.70 23.30 -22.67
N ASN A 121 -6.80 23.88 -23.16
CA ASN A 121 -7.90 23.19 -23.86
C ASN A 121 -8.33 21.87 -23.20
N THR A 122 -8.44 21.86 -21.86
CA THR A 122 -8.68 20.63 -21.09
C THR A 122 -9.88 20.79 -20.17
N GLU A 123 -10.80 19.83 -20.23
CA GLU A 123 -11.96 19.73 -19.35
C GLU A 123 -11.85 18.48 -18.47
N ILE A 124 -11.97 18.68 -17.16
CA ILE A 124 -11.87 17.60 -16.16
C ILE A 124 -13.25 17.37 -15.59
N TYR A 125 -13.72 16.13 -15.67
CA TYR A 125 -14.98 15.66 -15.14
C TYR A 125 -14.73 14.84 -13.89
N GLY A 126 -15.51 15.04 -12.85
CA GLY A 126 -15.37 14.28 -11.61
C GLY A 126 -16.45 14.62 -10.61
N PHE A 127 -16.41 13.94 -9.47
CA PHE A 127 -17.28 14.19 -8.33
C PHE A 127 -16.49 13.88 -7.05
N SER A 128 -16.94 14.42 -5.93
CA SER A 128 -16.37 14.16 -4.62
C SER A 128 -17.30 13.28 -3.78
N TYR A 129 -16.72 12.44 -2.95
CA TYR A 129 -17.47 11.66 -1.96
C TYR A 129 -18.03 12.58 -0.88
N HIS A 130 -19.32 12.43 -0.55
CA HIS A 130 -19.97 13.09 0.61
C HIS A 130 -20.22 12.10 1.75
N ASP A 131 -20.18 10.80 1.42
CA ASP A 131 -20.23 9.68 2.35
C ASP A 131 -18.97 8.82 2.20
N ARG A 132 -18.69 7.99 3.20
CA ARG A 132 -17.56 7.05 3.13
C ARG A 132 -17.77 5.94 2.10
N GLU A 133 -19.02 5.63 1.79
CA GLU A 133 -19.38 4.56 0.87
C GLU A 133 -20.24 5.14 -0.24
N VAL A 134 -19.95 4.75 -1.48
CA VAL A 134 -20.77 5.05 -2.66
C VAL A 134 -21.04 3.71 -3.31
N LYS A 135 -22.17 3.08 -2.94
CA LYS A 135 -22.53 1.73 -3.43
C LYS A 135 -23.23 1.74 -4.79
N GLU A 136 -23.54 2.92 -5.30
CA GLU A 136 -24.21 3.12 -6.58
C GLU A 136 -23.18 3.37 -7.69
N ASN A 137 -23.43 2.80 -8.88
CA ASN A 137 -22.63 3.08 -10.07
C ASN A 137 -23.08 4.40 -10.70
N ILE A 138 -22.65 5.53 -10.12
CA ILE A 138 -23.05 6.87 -10.60
C ILE A 138 -22.45 7.26 -11.96
N VAL A 139 -21.45 6.51 -12.43
CA VAL A 139 -20.85 6.69 -13.76
C VAL A 139 -21.52 5.82 -14.83
N SER A 140 -22.50 4.99 -14.45
CA SER A 140 -23.29 4.18 -15.38
C SER A 140 -24.04 5.07 -16.37
N GLY A 141 -23.83 4.86 -17.66
CA GLY A 141 -24.48 5.64 -18.71
C GLY A 141 -23.98 7.09 -18.80
N LEU A 142 -22.86 7.43 -18.15
CA LEU A 142 -22.24 8.74 -18.28
C LEU A 142 -21.87 9.00 -19.74
N SER A 143 -22.42 10.06 -20.31
CA SER A 143 -22.14 10.52 -21.66
C SER A 143 -21.53 11.91 -21.60
N ILE A 144 -20.30 12.05 -22.08
CA ILE A 144 -19.62 13.34 -22.19
C ILE A 144 -19.92 13.94 -23.57
N ARG A 145 -20.28 15.23 -23.60
CA ARG A 145 -20.59 15.92 -24.86
C ARG A 145 -19.40 15.89 -25.82
N GLU A 146 -19.66 15.58 -27.08
CA GLU A 146 -18.63 15.65 -28.12
C GLU A 146 -18.20 17.09 -28.43
N ASN A 147 -16.88 17.31 -28.43
CA ASN A 147 -16.22 18.57 -28.71
C ASN A 147 -14.72 18.33 -28.97
N ASP A 148 -13.98 19.39 -29.24
CA ASP A 148 -12.55 19.43 -29.57
C ASP A 148 -11.62 19.52 -28.34
N ARG A 149 -12.16 19.39 -27.12
CA ARG A 149 -11.39 19.51 -25.88
C ARG A 149 -10.70 18.19 -25.53
N VAL A 150 -9.55 18.29 -24.86
CA VAL A 150 -9.01 17.15 -24.09
C VAL A 150 -9.95 16.92 -22.91
N LYS A 151 -10.42 15.69 -22.73
CA LYS A 151 -11.38 15.34 -21.68
C LYS A 151 -10.76 14.33 -20.73
N ILE A 152 -10.76 14.61 -19.44
CA ILE A 152 -10.22 13.70 -18.43
C ILE A 152 -11.33 13.36 -17.43
N LEU A 153 -11.53 12.06 -17.19
CA LEU A 153 -12.32 11.59 -16.06
C LEU A 153 -11.40 11.47 -14.84
N LEU A 154 -11.76 12.13 -13.74
CA LEU A 154 -11.09 12.05 -12.45
C LEU A 154 -12.05 11.40 -11.46
N LEU A 155 -11.75 10.18 -11.04
CA LEU A 155 -12.64 9.36 -10.20
C LEU A 155 -11.87 8.69 -9.07
N HIS A 156 -12.58 8.36 -8.00
CA HIS A 156 -12.04 7.63 -6.86
C HIS A 156 -12.96 6.43 -6.60
N GLY A 157 -12.42 5.20 -6.65
CA GLY A 157 -13.17 3.98 -6.38
C GLY A 157 -12.94 2.85 -7.38
N GLY A 158 -13.87 1.90 -7.45
CA GLY A 158 -13.80 0.69 -8.27
C GLY A 158 -13.99 -0.62 -7.51
N ASP A 159 -14.43 -0.56 -6.25
CA ASP A 159 -14.89 -1.73 -5.50
C ASP A 159 -16.41 -1.66 -5.22
N ALA A 160 -16.96 -2.72 -4.61
CA ALA A 160 -18.39 -2.85 -4.36
C ALA A 160 -19.00 -1.79 -3.43
N THR A 161 -18.16 -1.15 -2.61
CA THR A 161 -18.55 -0.19 -1.57
C THR A 161 -18.10 1.25 -1.87
N HIS A 162 -17.16 1.42 -2.80
CA HIS A 162 -16.56 2.69 -3.18
C HIS A 162 -16.61 2.82 -4.70
N LEU A 163 -17.74 3.33 -5.21
CA LEU A 163 -18.04 3.54 -6.63
C LEU A 163 -17.82 2.27 -7.47
N PRO A 164 -18.77 1.32 -7.47
CA PRO A 164 -18.67 0.15 -8.34
C PRO A 164 -18.85 0.56 -9.81
N PHE A 165 -17.95 0.12 -10.69
CA PHE A 165 -18.09 0.25 -12.14
C PHE A 165 -17.48 -0.94 -12.87
N ASP A 166 -17.95 -1.21 -14.09
CA ASP A 166 -17.27 -2.10 -15.01
C ASP A 166 -16.17 -1.34 -15.74
N LYS A 167 -14.93 -1.84 -15.68
CA LYS A 167 -13.77 -1.21 -16.31
C LYS A 167 -13.93 -1.08 -17.84
N ASN A 168 -14.60 -2.02 -18.51
CA ASN A 168 -14.81 -1.98 -19.96
C ASN A 168 -15.87 -0.95 -20.35
N GLU A 169 -16.98 -0.85 -19.60
CA GLU A 169 -18.00 0.18 -19.84
C GLU A 169 -17.43 1.57 -19.58
N LEU A 170 -16.64 1.74 -18.51
CA LEU A 170 -15.97 3.01 -18.21
C LEU A 170 -15.00 3.40 -19.33
N ASN A 171 -14.26 2.45 -19.89
CA ASN A 171 -13.33 2.67 -21.00
C ASN A 171 -14.00 3.11 -22.31
N LYS A 172 -15.31 2.88 -22.48
CA LYS A 172 -16.05 3.32 -23.67
C LYS A 172 -16.44 4.80 -23.64
N ILE A 173 -16.30 5.46 -22.49
CA ILE A 173 -16.59 6.89 -22.39
C ILE A 173 -15.58 7.65 -23.25
N SER A 174 -16.07 8.58 -24.06
CA SER A 174 -15.28 9.41 -24.98
C SER A 174 -14.44 10.43 -24.21
N SER A 175 -13.34 9.96 -23.64
CA SER A 175 -12.31 10.73 -22.92
C SER A 175 -10.93 10.49 -23.51
N SER A 176 -10.00 11.40 -23.23
CA SER A 176 -8.58 11.25 -23.54
C SER A 176 -7.84 10.42 -22.48
N TYR A 177 -8.31 10.47 -21.22
CA TYR A 177 -7.70 9.77 -20.11
C TYR A 177 -8.67 9.61 -18.93
N ILE A 178 -8.49 8.53 -18.16
CA ILE A 178 -9.26 8.19 -16.96
C ILE A 178 -8.28 8.02 -15.79
N ALA A 179 -8.27 9.01 -14.91
CA ALA A 179 -7.47 9.08 -13.70
C ALA A 179 -8.24 8.52 -12.50
N LEU A 180 -7.82 7.36 -11.99
CA LEU A 180 -8.43 6.67 -10.86
C LEU A 180 -7.53 6.71 -9.60
N GLY A 181 -8.14 6.96 -8.43
CA GLY A 181 -7.57 6.66 -7.11
C GLY A 181 -8.36 5.57 -6.37
N HIS A 182 -8.14 5.40 -5.06
CA HIS A 182 -8.70 4.40 -4.12
C HIS A 182 -7.88 3.11 -3.99
N ILE A 183 -7.36 2.58 -5.11
CA ILE A 183 -6.52 1.37 -5.09
C ILE A 183 -5.06 1.78 -4.94
N HIS A 184 -4.46 1.50 -3.78
CA HIS A 184 -3.10 1.93 -3.44
C HIS A 184 -1.99 1.28 -4.29
N LYS A 185 -2.30 0.19 -5.00
CA LYS A 185 -1.41 -0.41 -5.98
C LYS A 185 -1.64 0.22 -7.35
N HIS A 186 -0.60 0.87 -7.88
CA HIS A 186 -0.68 1.47 -9.21
C HIS A 186 -0.92 0.41 -10.30
N GLU A 187 -1.76 0.73 -11.28
CA GLU A 187 -2.12 -0.17 -12.38
C GLU A 187 -2.44 0.65 -13.64
N VAL A 188 -1.89 0.28 -14.80
CA VAL A 188 -2.23 0.88 -16.10
C VAL A 188 -3.16 -0.06 -16.86
N LEU A 189 -4.23 0.49 -17.42
CA LEU A 189 -5.30 -0.24 -18.09
C LEU A 189 -5.54 0.34 -19.49
N PHE A 190 -6.04 -0.51 -20.40
CA PHE A 190 -6.49 -0.13 -21.76
C PHE A 190 -5.51 0.77 -22.53
N ASP A 191 -4.25 0.32 -22.71
CA ASP A 191 -3.18 1.06 -23.40
C ASP A 191 -3.08 2.53 -22.94
N ARG A 192 -2.93 2.73 -21.63
CA ARG A 192 -2.71 4.05 -21.00
C ARG A 192 -3.93 4.99 -21.04
N HIS A 193 -5.08 4.53 -21.51
CA HIS A 193 -6.32 5.32 -21.43
C HIS A 193 -6.81 5.45 -19.97
N MET A 194 -6.52 4.47 -19.11
CA MET A 194 -6.97 4.45 -17.72
C MET A 194 -5.82 4.03 -16.81
N ALA A 195 -5.72 4.61 -15.62
CA ALA A 195 -4.81 4.09 -14.60
C ALA A 195 -5.34 4.32 -13.19
N TYR A 196 -5.02 3.41 -12.28
CA TYR A 196 -4.97 3.67 -10.84
C TYR A 196 -3.60 4.24 -10.49
N CYS A 197 -3.53 5.43 -9.90
CA CYS A 197 -2.25 6.05 -9.54
C CYS A 197 -1.50 5.30 -8.43
N GLY A 198 -2.23 4.63 -7.53
CA GLY A 198 -1.67 4.09 -6.29
C GLY A 198 -1.32 5.19 -5.29
N SER A 199 -0.86 4.76 -4.11
CA SER A 199 -0.31 5.65 -3.08
C SER A 199 1.13 6.03 -3.44
N PRO A 200 1.56 7.30 -3.24
CA PRO A 200 2.92 7.73 -3.55
C PRO A 200 3.96 7.29 -2.51
N GLU A 201 3.51 6.93 -1.31
CA GLU A 201 4.28 6.26 -0.26
C GLU A 201 3.47 5.05 0.22
N PRO A 202 4.09 3.90 0.51
CA PRO A 202 3.36 2.76 1.04
C PRO A 202 2.77 3.12 2.40
N LEU A 203 1.54 2.70 2.70
CA LEU A 203 0.85 3.09 3.94
C LEU A 203 0.78 1.97 4.98
N ASP A 204 0.95 0.72 4.55
CA ASP A 204 1.08 -0.44 5.42
C ASP A 204 2.04 -1.50 4.85
N MET A 205 2.36 -2.53 5.65
CA MET A 205 3.35 -3.54 5.30
C MET A 205 2.96 -4.49 4.15
N THR A 206 1.69 -4.46 3.73
CA THR A 206 1.17 -5.24 2.60
C THR A 206 1.29 -4.49 1.28
N GLU A 207 1.41 -3.17 1.33
CA GLU A 207 1.73 -2.30 0.20
C GLU A 207 3.20 -2.45 -0.19
N THR A 208 3.44 -3.42 -1.08
CA THR A 208 4.76 -3.75 -1.62
C THR A 208 4.90 -3.32 -3.07
N GLY A 209 6.14 -3.10 -3.51
CA GLY A 209 6.44 -2.64 -4.86
C GLY A 209 6.85 -1.16 -4.88
N ASP A 210 6.79 -0.56 -6.06
CA ASP A 210 7.11 0.84 -6.23
C ASP A 210 5.87 1.72 -5.98
N HIS A 211 6.07 2.81 -5.24
CA HIS A 211 5.05 3.81 -4.93
C HIS A 211 5.47 5.17 -5.49
N GLY A 212 4.53 5.85 -6.13
CA GLY A 212 4.83 7.00 -6.98
C GLY A 212 3.60 7.66 -7.59
N ILE A 213 3.80 8.28 -8.74
CA ILE A 213 2.79 9.01 -9.52
C ILE A 213 2.93 8.67 -11.00
N TYR A 214 1.93 9.01 -11.80
CA TYR A 214 2.08 9.02 -13.25
C TYR A 214 2.33 10.43 -13.76
N TYR A 215 3.27 10.55 -14.70
CA TYR A 215 3.40 11.68 -15.60
C TYR A 215 2.82 11.29 -16.95
N GLY A 216 2.11 12.21 -17.60
CA GLY A 216 1.64 12.01 -18.96
C GLY A 216 1.64 13.29 -19.78
N GLU A 217 1.65 13.11 -21.10
CA GLU A 217 1.49 14.19 -22.07
C GLU A 217 0.42 13.80 -23.08
N ILE A 218 -0.61 14.64 -23.23
CA ILE A 218 -1.67 14.49 -24.22
C ILE A 218 -1.47 15.54 -25.30
N ASP A 219 -1.57 15.13 -26.55
CA ASP A 219 -1.60 16.04 -27.69
C ASP A 219 -2.93 16.82 -27.71
N ASN A 220 -2.89 18.15 -27.77
CA ASN A 220 -4.12 18.95 -27.72
C ASN A 220 -4.95 18.86 -29.01
N GLU A 221 -4.35 18.55 -30.16
CA GLU A 221 -5.06 18.52 -31.45
C GLU A 221 -5.74 17.17 -31.68
N THR A 222 -4.97 16.10 -31.47
CA THR A 222 -5.41 14.71 -31.64
C THR A 222 -6.12 14.16 -30.41
N ARG A 223 -5.91 14.77 -29.22
CA ARG A 223 -6.45 14.35 -27.92
C ARG A 223 -5.96 12.97 -27.45
N VAL A 224 -4.83 12.51 -27.99
CA VAL A 224 -4.22 11.19 -27.73
C VAL A 224 -3.01 11.32 -26.80
N MET A 225 -2.81 10.31 -25.96
CA MET A 225 -1.63 10.17 -25.08
C MET A 225 -0.34 9.99 -25.89
N LYS A 226 0.60 10.94 -25.79
CA LYS A 226 1.95 10.87 -26.39
C LYS A 226 2.94 10.16 -25.49
N GLU A 227 2.98 10.57 -24.23
CA GLU A 227 3.91 10.07 -23.22
C GLU A 227 3.12 9.67 -21.97
N PHE A 228 3.53 8.58 -21.34
CA PHE A 228 2.96 8.13 -20.08
C PHE A 228 3.99 7.29 -19.34
N GLU A 229 4.47 7.77 -18.21
CA GLU A 229 5.49 7.11 -17.40
C GLU A 229 5.15 7.13 -15.92
N PHE A 230 5.59 6.10 -15.21
CA PHE A 230 5.51 6.04 -13.76
C PHE A 230 6.77 6.66 -13.16
N ILE A 231 6.59 7.61 -12.23
CA ILE A 231 7.68 8.26 -11.50
C ILE A 231 7.61 7.82 -10.05
N LYS A 232 8.60 7.05 -9.61
CA LYS A 232 8.75 6.63 -8.22
C LYS A 232 8.99 7.84 -7.30
N ILE A 233 8.22 7.94 -6.22
CA ILE A 233 8.31 9.00 -5.20
C ILE A 233 8.86 8.46 -3.87
N SER A 234 8.47 7.23 -3.53
CA SER A 234 8.88 6.57 -2.29
C SER A 234 10.37 6.26 -2.23
N ASN A 235 10.96 6.46 -1.05
CA ASN A 235 12.34 6.04 -0.75
C ASN A 235 12.40 4.73 0.04
N THR A 236 11.33 4.41 0.78
CA THR A 236 11.21 3.22 1.62
C THR A 236 10.20 2.27 1.01
N SER A 237 10.57 1.00 0.93
CA SER A 237 9.67 -0.10 0.54
C SER A 237 9.51 -1.10 1.67
N TYR A 238 8.34 -1.73 1.75
CA TYR A 238 8.16 -2.97 2.50
C TYR A 238 8.62 -4.15 1.65
N ILE A 239 9.54 -4.95 2.17
CA ILE A 239 10.14 -6.09 1.46
C ILE A 239 9.85 -7.36 2.24
N SER A 240 9.06 -8.24 1.63
CA SER A 240 8.76 -9.58 2.17
C SER A 240 9.78 -10.61 1.65
N LEU A 241 10.47 -11.30 2.54
CA LEU A 241 11.50 -12.29 2.23
C LEU A 241 11.25 -13.59 2.98
N THR A 242 11.67 -14.71 2.38
CA THR A 242 11.72 -16.01 3.05
C THR A 242 13.18 -16.35 3.35
N ILE A 243 13.45 -16.77 4.58
CA ILE A 243 14.75 -17.27 5.01
C ILE A 243 14.60 -18.74 5.37
N ASN A 244 15.50 -19.56 4.86
CA ASN A 244 15.52 -20.98 5.17
C ASN A 244 16.48 -21.24 6.34
N VAL A 245 16.06 -22.10 7.26
CA VAL A 245 16.87 -22.59 8.37
C VAL A 245 17.07 -24.09 8.28
N THR A 246 18.13 -24.54 8.92
CA THR A 246 18.53 -25.94 9.06
C THR A 246 18.66 -26.26 10.55
N PRO A 247 18.74 -27.55 10.94
CA PRO A 247 18.99 -27.92 12.33
C PRO A 247 20.27 -27.29 12.90
N GLU A 248 21.24 -27.00 12.05
CA GLU A 248 22.50 -26.37 12.44
C GLU A 248 22.36 -24.84 12.66
N THR A 249 21.25 -24.24 12.22
CA THR A 249 21.05 -22.79 12.26
C THR A 249 20.84 -22.29 13.68
N THR A 250 21.80 -21.53 14.16
CA THR A 250 21.75 -20.89 15.49
C THR A 250 21.06 -19.52 15.44
N ASN A 251 20.72 -18.98 16.63
CA ASN A 251 20.27 -17.59 16.76
C ASN A 251 21.25 -16.57 16.15
N SER A 252 22.55 -16.77 16.36
CA SER A 252 23.59 -15.88 15.83
C SER A 252 23.71 -15.96 14.30
N GLU A 253 23.55 -17.15 13.73
CA GLU A 253 23.56 -17.33 12.27
C GLU A 253 22.32 -16.71 11.63
N LEU A 254 21.13 -16.93 12.21
CA LEU A 254 19.90 -16.30 11.74
C LEU A 254 20.01 -14.76 11.79
N HIS A 255 20.49 -14.21 12.91
CA HIS A 255 20.71 -12.77 13.05
C HIS A 255 21.66 -12.22 11.97
N THR A 256 22.77 -12.91 11.74
CA THR A 256 23.77 -12.52 10.74
C THR A 256 23.17 -12.54 9.34
N SER A 257 22.48 -13.63 8.99
CA SER A 257 21.83 -13.81 7.68
C SER A 257 20.78 -12.73 7.40
N LEU A 258 19.94 -12.40 8.40
CA LEU A 258 18.96 -11.32 8.30
C LEU A 258 19.64 -9.95 8.13
N THR A 259 20.68 -9.69 8.93
CA THR A 259 21.43 -8.42 8.88
C THR A 259 22.11 -8.22 7.51
N GLU A 260 22.78 -9.25 6.99
CA GLU A 260 23.42 -9.21 5.66
C GLU A 260 22.40 -9.01 4.55
N THR A 261 21.24 -9.67 4.65
CA THR A 261 20.14 -9.51 3.69
C THR A 261 19.62 -8.07 3.68
N ILE A 262 19.40 -7.48 4.85
CA ILE A 262 18.98 -6.07 4.98
C ILE A 262 20.04 -5.13 4.42
N ASN A 263 21.32 -5.38 4.71
CA ASN A 263 22.42 -4.57 4.20
C ASN A 263 22.47 -4.59 2.67
N LYS A 264 22.29 -5.76 2.06
CA LYS A 264 22.30 -5.95 0.60
C LYS A 264 21.08 -5.32 -0.08
N LYS A 265 19.90 -5.37 0.57
CA LYS A 265 18.64 -4.87 0.02
C LYS A 265 18.36 -3.39 0.36
N GLY A 266 19.15 -2.81 1.27
CA GLY A 266 19.07 -1.40 1.65
C GLY A 266 18.51 -1.20 3.06
N LYS A 267 19.28 -0.55 3.92
CA LYS A 267 18.91 -0.28 5.32
C LYS A 267 17.74 0.70 5.49
N GLN A 268 17.37 1.43 4.45
CA GLN A 268 16.23 2.36 4.46
C GLN A 268 14.88 1.66 4.32
N ASN A 269 14.87 0.40 3.88
CA ASN A 269 13.66 -0.39 3.68
C ASN A 269 13.19 -1.02 5.00
N ILE A 270 11.94 -1.48 4.99
CA ILE A 270 11.33 -2.19 6.12
C ILE A 270 11.05 -3.61 5.68
N TYR A 271 11.40 -4.57 6.53
CA TYR A 271 11.43 -5.97 6.15
C TYR A 271 10.37 -6.77 6.86
N ARG A 272 9.89 -7.78 6.15
CA ARG A 272 9.04 -8.82 6.70
C ARG A 272 9.68 -10.16 6.36
N PHE A 273 9.99 -10.94 7.38
CA PHE A 273 10.67 -12.20 7.21
C PHE A 273 9.75 -13.37 7.51
N LYS A 274 9.82 -14.38 6.65
CA LYS A 274 9.20 -15.66 6.88
C LYS A 274 10.29 -16.72 7.01
N ILE A 275 10.45 -17.27 8.21
CA ILE A 275 11.42 -18.34 8.48
C ILE A 275 10.78 -19.66 8.07
N LYS A 276 11.49 -20.50 7.33
CA LYS A 276 11.04 -21.82 6.87
C LYS A 276 12.15 -22.84 6.96
N GLY A 277 11.81 -24.12 6.91
CA GLY A 277 12.77 -25.21 6.92
C GLY A 277 12.68 -26.00 8.21
N LEU A 278 13.72 -26.77 8.47
CA LEU A 278 13.81 -27.62 9.64
C LEU A 278 14.75 -26.97 10.65
N ARG A 279 14.32 -26.79 11.90
CA ARG A 279 15.18 -26.31 12.99
C ARG A 279 15.47 -27.42 13.98
N ASP A 280 16.51 -27.25 14.77
CA ASP A 280 16.73 -28.10 15.94
C ASP A 280 15.53 -27.92 16.91
N PRO A 281 14.93 -29.01 17.42
CA PRO A 281 13.85 -28.92 18.38
C PRO A 281 14.15 -28.08 19.63
N ASP A 282 15.40 -28.12 20.10
CA ASP A 282 15.86 -27.45 21.33
C ASP A 282 16.21 -25.98 21.10
N VAL A 283 16.34 -25.55 19.84
CA VAL A 283 16.59 -24.16 19.48
C VAL A 283 15.27 -23.42 19.31
N GLU A 284 15.06 -22.41 20.14
CA GLU A 284 14.06 -21.36 19.91
C GLU A 284 14.73 -20.10 19.37
N PHE A 285 14.19 -19.54 18.29
CA PHE A 285 14.71 -18.29 17.75
C PHE A 285 14.23 -17.09 18.57
N ASP A 286 15.16 -16.24 19.01
CA ASP A 286 14.89 -14.99 19.72
C ASP A 286 14.47 -13.89 18.73
N LEU A 287 13.20 -13.91 18.34
CA LEU A 287 12.63 -12.99 17.36
C LEU A 287 12.46 -11.56 17.90
N GLU A 288 12.37 -11.40 19.23
CA GLU A 288 12.24 -10.08 19.87
C GLU A 288 13.53 -9.29 19.73
N SER A 289 14.67 -9.92 20.02
CA SER A 289 16.00 -9.32 19.86
C SER A 289 16.24 -8.85 18.41
N LEU A 290 15.87 -9.67 17.42
CA LEU A 290 15.96 -9.34 16.00
C LEU A 290 15.12 -8.10 15.63
N SER A 291 13.89 -8.04 16.13
CA SER A 291 12.96 -6.95 15.82
C SER A 291 13.33 -5.63 16.50
N SER A 292 14.11 -5.69 17.59
CA SER A 292 14.54 -4.50 18.33
C SER A 292 15.73 -3.76 17.69
N THR A 293 16.56 -4.47 16.94
CA THR A 293 17.83 -3.95 16.38
C THR A 293 17.77 -3.66 14.88
N LEU A 294 16.84 -4.30 14.16
CA LEU A 294 16.70 -4.22 12.72
C LEU A 294 15.35 -3.60 12.32
N ARG A 295 15.26 -3.02 11.11
CA ARG A 295 14.00 -2.48 10.57
C ARG A 295 13.05 -3.58 10.09
N ILE A 296 12.59 -4.41 11.03
CA ILE A 296 11.73 -5.56 10.74
C ILE A 296 10.32 -5.29 11.27
N ALA A 297 9.36 -5.14 10.35
CA ALA A 297 7.95 -4.94 10.69
C ALA A 297 7.36 -6.20 11.32
N GLU A 298 7.66 -7.37 10.75
CA GLU A 298 7.11 -8.66 11.14
C GLU A 298 8.10 -9.80 10.86
N ILE A 299 8.17 -10.76 11.78
CA ILE A 299 8.82 -12.05 11.56
C ILE A 299 7.78 -13.14 11.82
N ILE A 300 7.59 -14.03 10.85
CA ILE A 300 6.75 -15.22 10.99
C ILE A 300 7.67 -16.43 10.99
N ASP A 301 7.71 -17.16 12.10
CA ASP A 301 8.41 -18.45 12.17
C ASP A 301 7.49 -19.59 11.75
N ASP A 302 7.68 -20.05 10.51
CA ASP A 302 7.04 -21.22 9.91
C ASP A 302 8.02 -22.42 9.84
N SER A 303 9.13 -22.40 10.59
CA SER A 303 10.05 -23.54 10.68
C SER A 303 9.45 -24.70 11.49
N GLU A 304 9.84 -25.91 11.14
CA GLU A 304 9.38 -27.14 11.79
C GLU A 304 10.53 -27.78 12.59
N PRO A 305 10.31 -28.28 13.82
CA PRO A 305 11.35 -28.96 14.58
C PRO A 305 11.69 -30.31 13.95
N LYS A 306 12.97 -30.60 13.77
CA LYS A 306 13.45 -31.89 13.24
C LYS A 306 13.64 -32.89 14.37
N TYR A 307 12.56 -33.55 14.77
CA TYR A 307 12.64 -34.69 15.67
C TYR A 307 13.10 -35.96 14.94
N ASP A 308 13.91 -36.77 15.62
CA ASP A 308 14.11 -38.17 15.26
C ASP A 308 13.08 -39.01 16.03
N PHE A 309 11.89 -39.18 15.46
CA PHE A 309 10.81 -39.92 16.11
C PHE A 309 11.14 -41.39 16.33
N ALA A 310 11.96 -42.00 15.48
CA ALA A 310 12.38 -43.38 15.66
C ALA A 310 13.26 -43.53 16.90
N LYS A 311 14.22 -42.61 17.07
CA LYS A 311 15.07 -42.56 18.26
C LYS A 311 14.23 -42.24 19.51
N LEU A 312 13.39 -41.21 19.48
CA LEU A 312 12.53 -40.83 20.60
C LEU A 312 11.61 -41.98 21.02
N PHE A 313 11.01 -42.68 20.06
CA PHE A 313 10.16 -43.85 20.36
C PHE A 313 10.97 -44.99 21.00
N ALA A 314 12.20 -45.22 20.56
CA ALA A 314 13.07 -46.23 21.16
C ALA A 314 13.50 -45.88 22.60
N GLU A 315 13.67 -44.59 22.90
CA GLU A 315 14.00 -44.08 24.24
C GLU A 315 12.77 -44.07 25.18
N HIS A 316 11.57 -43.87 24.62
CA HIS A 316 10.31 -43.71 25.33
C HIS A 316 9.22 -44.74 24.95
N PRO A 317 9.50 -46.05 24.87
CA PRO A 317 8.61 -47.01 24.20
C PRO A 317 7.28 -47.27 24.94
N SER A 318 7.22 -46.92 26.23
CA SER A 318 6.13 -47.30 27.15
C SER A 318 5.54 -46.14 27.94
N ASP A 319 5.84 -44.89 27.57
CA ASP A 319 5.28 -43.70 28.19
C ASP A 319 4.40 -42.90 27.21
N MET A 320 3.93 -41.72 27.65
CA MET A 320 3.08 -40.87 26.83
C MET A 320 3.75 -40.40 25.54
N ILE A 321 5.07 -40.19 25.51
CA ILE A 321 5.80 -39.77 24.31
C ILE A 321 5.73 -40.90 23.28
N GLY A 322 6.08 -42.13 23.66
CA GLY A 322 6.01 -43.28 22.75
C GLY A 322 4.60 -43.57 22.25
N PHE A 323 3.59 -43.47 23.13
CA PHE A 323 2.20 -43.66 22.73
C PHE A 323 1.73 -42.56 21.76
N PHE A 324 2.17 -41.31 21.95
CA PHE A 324 1.82 -40.20 21.08
C PHE A 324 2.47 -40.30 19.70
N ILE A 325 3.76 -40.68 19.64
CA ILE A 325 4.45 -40.96 18.37
C ILE A 325 3.74 -42.11 17.63
N ARG A 326 3.45 -43.22 18.32
CA ARG A 326 2.81 -44.40 17.69
C ARG A 326 1.46 -44.08 17.05
N GLU A 327 0.68 -43.19 17.65
CA GLU A 327 -0.65 -42.85 17.16
C GLU A 327 -0.62 -41.89 15.96
N LEU A 328 0.33 -40.94 15.96
CA LEU A 328 0.34 -39.84 14.99
C LEU A 328 1.41 -39.96 13.90
N ASP A 329 2.52 -40.65 14.13
CA ASP A 329 3.59 -40.88 13.13
C ASP A 329 3.19 -42.00 12.17
N ARG A 330 2.39 -41.63 11.16
CA ARG A 330 1.79 -42.57 10.19
C ARG A 330 2.04 -42.14 8.75
N PRO A 331 2.03 -43.08 7.78
CA PRO A 331 2.12 -42.73 6.36
C PRO A 331 1.00 -41.76 5.96
N ASN A 332 1.32 -40.75 5.13
CA ASN A 332 0.38 -39.76 4.60
C ASN A 332 -0.27 -38.81 5.65
N MET A 333 0.46 -38.43 6.69
CA MET A 333 0.02 -37.41 7.66
C MET A 333 -0.45 -36.11 6.98
N SER A 334 -1.61 -35.62 7.45
CA SER A 334 -2.07 -34.28 7.10
C SER A 334 -1.12 -33.21 7.65
N LYS A 335 -1.20 -31.96 7.16
CA LYS A 335 -0.47 -30.84 7.77
C LYS A 335 -0.86 -30.61 9.23
N LEU A 336 -2.11 -30.89 9.59
CA LEU A 336 -2.60 -30.78 10.96
C LEU A 336 -2.00 -31.88 11.84
N ASP A 337 -1.95 -33.12 11.34
CA ASP A 337 -1.36 -34.26 12.04
C ASP A 337 0.13 -34.03 12.32
N LYS A 338 0.86 -33.48 11.34
CA LYS A 338 2.27 -33.07 11.50
C LYS A 338 2.44 -32.05 12.61
N LYS A 339 1.66 -30.97 12.59
CA LYS A 339 1.72 -29.94 13.63
C LYS A 339 1.34 -30.51 15.00
N ALA A 340 0.30 -31.33 15.08
CA ALA A 340 -0.12 -31.97 16.32
C ALA A 340 0.98 -32.87 16.91
N LEU A 341 1.64 -33.68 16.07
CA LEU A 341 2.78 -34.50 16.46
C LEU A 341 3.94 -33.63 16.98
N TYR A 342 4.34 -32.60 16.23
CA TYR A 342 5.45 -31.72 16.62
C TYR A 342 5.19 -30.94 17.92
N TYR A 343 4.06 -30.25 18.02
CA TYR A 343 3.75 -29.46 19.22
C TYR A 343 3.46 -30.33 20.43
N GLY A 344 2.81 -31.49 20.23
CA GLY A 344 2.53 -32.43 21.31
C GLY A 344 3.82 -33.05 21.88
N ILE A 345 4.75 -33.48 21.02
CA ILE A 345 6.05 -34.01 21.45
C ILE A 345 6.88 -32.94 22.16
N ASN A 346 6.93 -31.72 21.62
CA ASN A 346 7.62 -30.61 22.30
C ASN A 346 7.06 -30.34 23.70
N ALA A 347 5.73 -30.34 23.86
CA ALA A 347 5.10 -30.12 25.15
C ALA A 347 5.38 -31.25 26.15
N LEU A 348 5.32 -32.51 25.69
CA LEU A 348 5.58 -33.68 26.54
C LEU A 348 7.04 -33.69 27.03
N LEU A 349 8.01 -33.45 26.15
CA LEU A 349 9.43 -33.43 26.51
C LEU A 349 9.75 -32.37 27.58
N ARG A 350 9.14 -31.18 27.49
CA ARG A 350 9.32 -30.11 28.49
C ARG A 350 8.73 -30.45 29.85
N THR A 351 7.62 -31.18 29.88
CA THR A 351 6.99 -31.59 31.15
C THR A 351 7.79 -32.68 31.89
N THR A 352 8.52 -33.53 31.16
CA THR A 352 9.38 -34.55 31.75
C THR A 352 10.68 -34.00 32.32
N ASP A 353 11.24 -32.92 31.74
CA ASP A 353 12.47 -32.28 32.22
C ASP A 353 12.28 -31.49 33.53
N GLU A 354 11.11 -30.87 33.74
CA GLU A 354 10.81 -30.15 34.98
C GLU A 354 10.58 -31.10 36.18
N GLY A 355 10.16 -32.34 35.93
CA GLY A 355 9.95 -33.37 36.96
C GLY A 355 11.23 -34.06 37.45
N GLY A 356 12.38 -33.84 36.80
CA GLY A 356 13.67 -34.44 37.15
C GLY A 356 14.56 -33.60 38.06
N ARG A 357 14.15 -32.37 38.41
CA ARG A 357 14.82 -31.49 39.38
C ARG A 357 14.04 -31.44 40.69
N THR A 358 14.09 -32.52 41.46
CA THR A 358 13.74 -32.53 42.90
C THR A 358 14.78 -33.28 43.69
#